data_AF-A0A1Z9Q2L7-F1
#
_entry.id   AF-A0A1Z9Q2L7-F1
#
_cell.length_a   1.000
_cell.length_b   1.000
_cell.length_c   1.000
_cell.angle_alpha   90.00
_cell.angle_beta   90.00
_cell.angle_gamma   90.00
#
_symmetry.space_group_name_H-M   'P 1'
#
loop_
_entity.id
_entity.type
_entity.pdbx_description
1 polymer ?
#
loop_
_entity_poly.entity_id
_entity_poly.type
_entity_poly.pdbx_seq_one_letter_code
_entity_poly.pdbx_strand_id
1 'polypeptide(L)' 'MLLNNHGPSCHLSWTVSRISAGFYAVSATSNGSDYDFVGNFASLTDAHRAGRRYAQQMMHAKQAGFAFESHQLAA' A
#
# COMPACT_ATOMS: atom_id res chain seq x y z
N MET A 1 1.91 -8.27 31.78
CA MET A 1 1.07 -7.93 30.62
C MET A 1 2.02 -7.61 29.48
N LEU A 2 2.10 -8.48 28.47
CA LEU A 2 2.92 -8.21 27.29
C LEU A 2 2.30 -7.01 26.59
N LEU A 3 2.92 -5.85 26.75
CA LEU A 3 2.62 -4.69 25.94
C LEU A 3 3.08 -5.07 24.53
N ASN A 4 2.19 -5.70 23.75
CA ASN A 4 2.38 -5.89 22.33
C ASN A 4 2.50 -4.49 21.75
N ASN A 5 3.74 -4.01 21.68
CA ASN A 5 4.12 -2.84 20.94
C ASN A 5 3.95 -3.20 19.47
N HIS A 6 2.69 -3.25 19.01
CA HIS A 6 2.35 -3.16 17.61
C HIS A 6 2.80 -1.77 17.19
N GLY A 7 4.10 -1.61 16.91
CA GLY A 7 4.60 -0.47 16.14
C GLY A 7 3.72 -0.36 14.91
N PRO A 8 3.39 0.86 14.45
CA PRO A 8 2.31 1.10 13.49
C PRO A 8 2.46 0.11 12.35
N SER A 9 1.62 -0.94 12.33
CA SER A 9 1.72 -1.90 11.24
C SER A 9 1.11 -1.13 10.09
N CYS A 10 1.97 -0.55 9.25
CA CYS A 10 1.61 0.01 7.96
C CYS A 10 1.08 -1.14 7.12
N HIS A 11 -0.13 -1.62 7.43
CA HIS A 11 -0.79 -2.71 6.77
C HIS A 11 -1.32 -2.12 5.48
N LEU A 12 -0.54 -2.29 4.42
CA LEU A 12 -0.92 -1.90 3.09
C LEU A 12 -1.25 -3.18 2.32
N SER A 13 -2.53 -3.31 2.00
CA SER A 13 -3.08 -4.45 1.27
C SER A 13 -3.36 -4.03 -0.17
N TRP A 14 -3.41 -4.98 -1.08
CA TRP A 14 -3.93 -4.74 -2.43
C TRP A 14 -4.95 -5.81 -2.79
N THR A 15 -5.89 -5.41 -3.63
CA THR A 15 -6.95 -6.26 -4.18
C THR A 15 -6.87 -6.24 -5.69
N VAL A 16 -7.15 -7.40 -6.29
CA VAL A 16 -7.22 -7.57 -7.74
C VAL A 16 -8.64 -7.95 -8.11
N SER A 17 -9.28 -7.12 -8.93
CA SER A 17 -10.66 -7.31 -9.36
C SER A 17 -10.71 -7.50 -10.87
N ARG A 18 -11.38 -8.55 -11.34
CA ARG A 18 -11.60 -8.76 -12.77
C ARG A 18 -12.69 -7.81 -13.26
N ILE A 19 -12.36 -6.94 -14.20
CA ILE A 19 -13.32 -5.98 -14.79
C ILE A 19 -13.97 -6.59 -16.03
N SER A 20 -13.20 -7.30 -16.85
CA SER A 20 -13.69 -7.99 -18.05
C SER A 20 -12.81 -9.20 -18.40
N ALA A 21 -13.12 -9.88 -19.51
CA ALA A 21 -12.32 -11.00 -19.95
C ALA A 21 -10.89 -10.56 -20.29
N GLY A 22 -9.91 -11.04 -19.52
CA GLY A 22 -8.52 -10.66 -19.70
C GLY A 22 -8.17 -9.25 -19.22
N PHE A 23 -8.98 -8.62 -18.37
CA PHE A 23 -8.64 -7.33 -17.75
C PHE A 23 -8.88 -7.35 -16.23
N TYR A 24 -7.86 -6.94 -15.50
CA TYR A 24 -7.81 -6.92 -14.05
C TYR A 24 -7.45 -5.52 -13.55
N ALA A 25 -8.27 -4.94 -12.68
CA ALA A 25 -7.92 -3.74 -11.93
C ALA A 25 -7.18 -4.12 -10.65
N VAL A 26 -6.26 -3.26 -10.26
CA VAL A 26 -5.56 -3.33 -8.97
C VAL A 26 -5.85 -2.08 -8.20
N SER A 27 -6.30 -2.24 -6.97
CA SER A 27 -6.43 -1.18 -5.97
C SER A 27 -5.59 -1.52 -4.76
N ALA A 28 -4.89 -0.54 -4.21
CA ALA A 28 -4.17 -0.66 -2.95
C ALA A 28 -4.94 0.09 -1.87
N THR A 29 -4.86 -0.41 -0.64
CA THR A 29 -5.38 0.30 0.52
C THR A 29 -4.36 0.33 1.64
N SER A 30 -4.15 1.50 2.22
CA SER A 30 -3.47 1.61 3.51
C SER A 30 -4.53 1.75 4.57
N ASN A 31 -4.53 0.88 5.59
CA ASN A 31 -5.45 0.86 6.73
C ASN A 31 -6.95 0.61 6.46
N GLY A 32 -7.38 0.38 5.21
CA GLY A 32 -8.78 0.12 4.87
C GLY A 32 -9.65 1.35 4.64
N SER A 33 -9.11 2.57 4.78
CA SER A 33 -9.84 3.82 4.50
C SER A 33 -9.31 4.55 3.27
N ASP A 34 -8.00 4.56 3.05
CA ASP A 34 -7.39 5.13 1.86
C ASP A 34 -7.35 4.08 0.76
N TYR A 35 -7.88 4.41 -0.42
CA TYR A 35 -7.85 3.56 -1.60
C TYR A 35 -7.15 4.27 -2.75
N ASP A 36 -6.07 3.66 -3.24
CA ASP A 36 -5.34 4.14 -4.40
C ASP A 36 -5.53 3.18 -5.58
N PHE A 37 -5.89 3.75 -6.73
CA PHE A 37 -5.98 2.99 -7.97
C PHE A 37 -4.59 2.80 -8.58
N VAL A 38 -4.14 1.55 -8.68
CA VAL A 38 -2.80 1.20 -9.18
C VAL A 38 -2.80 1.08 -10.71
N GLY A 39 -3.87 0.54 -11.29
CA GLY A 39 -3.99 0.41 -12.74
C GLY A 39 -4.76 -0.81 -13.21
N ASN A 40 -4.81 -0.96 -14.55
CA ASN A 40 -5.43 -2.08 -15.25
C ASN A 40 -4.38 -2.95 -15.93
N PHE A 41 -4.55 -4.26 -15.88
CA PHE A 41 -3.59 -5.24 -16.37
C PHE A 41 -4.30 -6.34 -17.15
N ALA A 42 -3.66 -6.80 -18.23
CA ALA A 42 -4.22 -7.87 -19.06
C ALA A 42 -4.06 -9.28 -18.47
N SER A 43 -3.26 -9.41 -17.40
CA SER A 43 -2.89 -10.67 -16.77
C SER A 43 -3.01 -10.57 -15.25
N LEU A 44 -3.55 -11.62 -14.64
CA LEU A 44 -3.69 -11.73 -13.18
C LEU A 44 -2.32 -11.74 -12.50
N THR A 45 -1.32 -12.39 -13.10
CA THR A 45 0.05 -12.42 -12.59
C THR A 45 0.67 -11.03 -12.57
N ASP A 46 0.43 -10.24 -13.62
CA ASP A 46 0.94 -8.88 -13.73
C ASP A 46 0.24 -7.93 -12.77
N ALA A 47 -1.07 -8.09 -12.60
CA ALA A 47 -1.87 -7.36 -11.63
C ALA A 47 -1.33 -7.58 -10.20
N HIS A 48 -1.10 -8.82 -9.78
CA HIS A 48 -0.52 -9.10 -8.47
C HIS A 48 0.92 -8.60 -8.32
N ARG A 49 1.72 -8.69 -9.38
CA ARG A 49 3.08 -8.14 -9.39
C ARG A 49 3.08 -6.62 -9.20
N ALA A 50 2.16 -5.92 -9.86
CA ALA A 50 1.98 -4.48 -9.72
C ALA A 50 1.52 -4.11 -8.31
N GLY A 51 0.51 -4.78 -7.76
CA GLY A 51 0.02 -4.55 -6.39
C GLY A 51 1.14 -4.73 -5.34
N ARG A 52 1.93 -5.80 -5.46
CA ARG A 52 3.11 -6.02 -4.59
C ARG A 52 4.12 -4.88 -4.66
N ARG A 53 4.48 -4.45 -5.87
CA ARG A 53 5.46 -3.37 -6.06
C ARG A 53 4.96 -2.05 -5.52
N TYR A 54 3.70 -1.71 -5.79
CA TYR A 54 3.07 -0.51 -5.28
C TYR A 54 3.08 -0.47 -3.75
N ALA A 55 2.71 -1.60 -3.12
CA ALA A 55 2.75 -1.74 -1.68
C ALA A 55 4.14 -1.53 -1.09
N GLN A 56 5.15 -2.16 -1.67
CA GLN A 56 6.54 -1.99 -1.25
C GLN A 56 7.00 -0.53 -1.37
N GLN A 57 6.69 0.13 -2.48
CA GLN A 57 7.06 1.54 -2.71
C GLN A 57 6.38 2.47 -1.70
N MET A 58 5.08 2.28 -1.45
CA MET A 58 4.31 3.08 -0.50
C MET A 58 4.78 2.91 0.95
N MET A 59 5.17 1.69 1.35
CA MET A 59 5.75 1.47 2.68
C MET A 59 7.05 2.25 2.87
N HIS A 60 7.93 2.26 1.86
CA HIS A 60 9.17 3.04 1.90
C HIS A 60 8.90 4.55 1.88
N ALA A 61 7.93 5.00 1.08
CA ALA A 61 7.56 6.42 0.99
C ALA A 61 6.96 6.94 2.31
N LYS A 62 6.06 6.17 2.96
CA LYS A 62 5.50 6.54 4.27
C LYS A 62 6.60 6.58 5.35
N GLN A 63 7.53 5.62 5.37
CA GLN A 63 8.67 5.67 6.29
C GLN A 63 9.58 6.88 6.06
N ALA A 64 9.81 7.29 4.81
CA ALA A 64 10.59 8.49 4.49
C ALA A 64 9.87 9.79 4.86
N GLY A 65 8.53 9.83 4.80
CA GLY A 65 7.72 10.98 5.22
C GLY A 65 7.71 11.22 6.73
N PHE A 66 7.66 10.16 7.55
CA PHE A 66 7.75 10.28 9.02
C PHE A 66 9.12 10.74 9.52
N ALA A 67 10.18 10.58 8.72
CA ALA A 67 11.50 11.13 9.04
C ALA A 67 11.58 12.65 8.86
N PHE A 68 10.66 13.26 8.12
CA PHE A 68 10.62 14.72 7.92
C PHE A 68 9.76 15.46 8.95
N GLU A 69 8.73 14.83 9.53
CA GLU A 69 7.84 15.50 10.49
C GLU A 69 8.39 15.54 11.92
N SER A 70 9.33 14.63 12.27
CA SER A 70 9.93 14.58 13.61
C SER A 70 11.03 15.62 13.87
N HIS A 71 11.41 16.44 12.88
CA HIS A 71 12.42 17.50 13.05
C HIS A 71 11.84 18.93 13.10
N GLN A 72 10.53 19.12 13.01
CA GLN A 72 9.92 20.46 12.98
C GLN A 72 9.07 20.82 14.20
N LEU A 73 9.24 20.10 15.32
CA LEU A 73 8.65 20.41 16.64
C LEU A 73 9.70 20.72 17.72
N ALA A 74 10.95 21.01 17.33
CA ALA A 74 12.00 21.46 18.23
C ALA A 74 12.62 22.77 17.72
N ALA A 75 11.85 23.86 17.76
CA ALA A 75 12.36 25.23 17.62
C ALA A 75 11.58 26.15 18.57
#